data_AF-A0A8T4MGT9-F1
#
_entry.id   AF-A0A8T4MGT9-F1
#
_cell.length_a   1.000
_cell.length_b   1.000
_cell.length_c   1.000
_cell.angle_alpha   90.00
_cell.angle_beta   90.00
_cell.angle_gamma   90.00
#
_symmetry.space_group_name_H-M   'P 1'
#
loop_
_entity.id
_entity.type
_entity.pdbx_description
1 polymer ?
#
loop_
_entity_poly.entity_id
_entity_poly.type
_entity_poly.pdbx_seq_one_letter_code
_entity_poly.pdbx_strand_id
1 'polypeptide(L)'
;MKLFRAIGIGALLWVLIFFEVSILMFGFGLNAPNPVYYCLHFLFASLFVIVFSLFYFYKKKVKKGFLQGLLLGVIFAVTGIILDAIITVPFMQMNYGFLIRIDIVLMELWGILLCGLVGMIRK
;
A
#
# COMPACT_ATOMS: atom_id res chain seq x y z
N MET A 1 -14.01 11.13 8.43
CA MET A 1 -12.97 10.09 8.30
C MET A 1 -12.24 9.99 9.64
N LYS A 2 -11.74 8.83 10.05
CA LYS A 2 -10.95 8.70 11.29
C LYS A 2 -9.46 8.67 10.93
N LEU A 3 -8.84 9.86 10.84
CA LEU A 3 -7.49 10.03 10.27
C LEU A 3 -6.43 9.18 10.98
N PHE A 4 -6.34 9.26 12.31
CA PHE A 4 -5.39 8.45 13.09
C PHE A 4 -5.54 6.94 12.86
N ARG A 5 -6.78 6.47 12.68
CA ARG A 5 -7.03 5.06 12.37
C ARG A 5 -6.57 4.71 10.95
N ALA A 6 -6.76 5.62 9.99
CA ALA A 6 -6.31 5.43 8.61
C ALA A 6 -4.77 5.38 8.54
N ILE A 7 -4.08 6.31 9.22
CA ILE A 7 -2.61 6.33 9.29
C ILE A 7 -2.08 5.05 9.96
N GLY A 8 -2.64 4.64 11.10
CA GLY A 8 -2.19 3.41 11.79
C GLY A 8 -2.40 2.14 10.95
N ILE A 9 -3.52 2.05 10.22
CA ILE A 9 -3.78 0.94 9.30
C ILE A 9 -2.86 1.03 8.07
N GLY A 10 -2.56 2.23 7.57
CA GLY A 10 -1.59 2.45 6.49
C GLY A 10 -0.18 2.05 6.88
N ALA A 11 0.26 2.37 8.10
CA ALA A 11 1.56 1.94 8.61
C ALA A 11 1.64 0.42 8.74
N LEU A 12 0.59 -0.24 9.24
CA LEU A 12 0.49 -1.70 9.30
C LEU A 12 0.52 -2.34 7.90
N LEU A 13 -0.19 -1.76 6.94
CA LEU A 13 -0.18 -2.18 5.54
C LEU A 13 1.24 -2.09 4.97
N TRP A 14 1.91 -0.95 5.17
CA TRP A 14 3.30 -0.74 4.75
C TRP A 14 4.24 -1.79 5.35
N VAL A 15 4.14 -2.09 6.66
CA VAL A 15 4.97 -3.11 7.31
C VAL A 15 4.81 -4.48 6.64
N LEU A 16 3.58 -4.87 6.27
CA LEU A 16 3.33 -6.14 5.61
C LEU A 16 3.87 -6.17 4.18
N ILE A 17 3.73 -5.08 3.42
CA ILE A 17 4.30 -4.95 2.09
C ILE A 17 5.84 -5.01 2.17
N PHE A 18 6.44 -4.31 3.13
CA PHE A 18 7.88 -4.34 3.36
C PHE A 18 8.39 -5.76 3.68
N PHE A 19 7.65 -6.49 4.53
CA PHE A 19 7.97 -7.88 4.85
C PHE A 19 7.84 -8.80 3.65
N GLU A 20 6.79 -8.61 2.84
CA GLU A 20 6.55 -9.36 1.62
C GLU A 20 7.66 -9.14 0.59
N VAL A 21 8.04 -7.88 0.32
CA VAL A 21 9.20 -7.53 -0.53
C VAL A 21 10.48 -8.19 0.01
N SER A 22 10.71 -8.15 1.32
CA SER A 22 11.89 -8.76 1.94
C SER A 22 11.92 -10.28 1.75
N ILE A 23 10.77 -10.96 1.87
CA ILE A 23 10.67 -12.41 1.60
C ILE A 23 10.93 -12.72 0.13
N LEU A 24 10.33 -11.96 -0.79
CA LEU A 24 10.54 -12.19 -2.22
C LEU A 24 12.01 -12.01 -2.60
N MET A 25 12.64 -10.93 -2.14
CA MET A 25 14.02 -10.58 -2.48
C MET A 25 15.05 -11.48 -1.78
N PHE A 26 14.97 -11.62 -0.46
CA PHE A 26 15.99 -12.31 0.33
C PHE A 26 15.65 -13.78 0.59
N GLY A 27 14.37 -14.12 0.68
CA GLY A 27 13.93 -15.50 0.92
C GLY A 27 13.90 -16.35 -0.35
N PHE A 28 13.31 -15.82 -1.43
CA PHE A 28 13.17 -16.54 -2.70
C PHE A 28 14.16 -16.11 -3.79
N GLY A 29 14.99 -15.08 -3.54
CA GLY A 29 15.95 -14.58 -4.52
C GLY A 29 15.30 -13.90 -5.74
N LEU A 30 14.01 -13.54 -5.65
CA LEU A 30 13.28 -12.87 -6.72
C LEU A 30 13.51 -11.37 -6.61
N ASN A 31 14.32 -10.83 -7.51
CA ASN A 31 14.66 -9.40 -7.55
C ASN A 31 14.28 -8.77 -8.89
N ALA A 32 14.11 -7.44 -8.90
CA ALA A 32 13.97 -6.68 -10.14
C ALA A 32 15.20 -6.90 -11.05
N PRO A 33 15.02 -6.99 -12.39
CA PRO A 33 13.80 -6.77 -13.15
C PRO A 33 12.95 -8.04 -13.44
N ASN A 34 13.02 -9.08 -12.61
CA ASN A 34 12.29 -10.34 -12.87
C ASN A 34 10.76 -10.12 -12.97
N PRO A 35 10.09 -10.51 -14.08
CA PRO A 35 8.64 -10.37 -14.22
C PRO A 35 7.83 -11.11 -13.14
N VAL A 36 8.33 -12.24 -12.64
CA VAL A 36 7.68 -13.02 -11.58
C VAL A 36 7.64 -12.23 -10.28
N TYR A 37 8.73 -11.51 -9.96
CA TYR A 37 8.78 -10.62 -8.80
C TYR A 37 7.67 -9.55 -8.88
N TYR A 38 7.58 -8.85 -10.01
CA TYR A 38 6.58 -7.79 -10.18
C TYR A 38 5.14 -8.33 -10.12
N CYS A 39 4.90 -9.50 -10.71
CA CYS A 39 3.58 -10.14 -10.68
C CYS A 39 3.15 -10.51 -9.26
N LEU A 40 4.03 -11.18 -8.50
CA LEU A 40 3.75 -11.58 -7.12
C LEU A 40 3.57 -10.36 -6.22
N HIS A 41 4.46 -9.37 -6.32
CA HIS A 41 4.37 -8.14 -5.55
C HIS A 41 3.08 -7.38 -5.81
N PHE A 42 2.72 -7.20 -7.08
CA PHE A 42 1.46 -6.56 -7.46
C PHE A 42 0.24 -7.31 -6.89
N LEU A 43 0.24 -8.64 -6.94
CA LEU A 43 -0.86 -9.47 -6.45
C LEU A 43 -1.00 -9.39 -4.92
N PHE A 44 0.11 -9.53 -4.18
CA PHE A 44 0.09 -9.46 -2.71
C PHE A 44 -0.20 -8.05 -2.20
N ALA A 45 0.42 -7.01 -2.77
CA ALA A 45 0.14 -5.62 -2.41
C ALA A 45 -1.34 -5.28 -2.65
N SER A 46 -1.90 -5.67 -3.80
CA SER A 46 -3.33 -5.48 -4.09
C SER A 46 -4.22 -6.19 -3.08
N LEU A 47 -3.89 -7.44 -2.73
CA LEU A 47 -4.64 -8.21 -1.73
C LEU A 47 -4.61 -7.53 -0.36
N PHE A 48 -3.44 -7.09 0.10
CA PHE A 48 -3.29 -6.40 1.38
C PHE A 48 -4.07 -5.08 1.40
N VAL A 49 -3.96 -4.26 0.34
CA VAL A 49 -4.74 -3.02 0.22
C VAL A 49 -6.24 -3.28 0.37
N ILE A 50 -6.77 -4.30 -0.32
CA ILE A 50 -8.18 -4.68 -0.24
C ILE A 50 -8.55 -5.10 1.19
N VAL A 51 -7.79 -6.02 1.79
CA VAL A 51 -8.05 -6.54 3.15
C VAL A 51 -8.03 -5.41 4.19
N PHE A 52 -7.01 -4.56 4.17
CA PHE A 52 -6.89 -3.45 5.12
C PHE A 52 -7.95 -2.37 4.89
N SER A 53 -8.35 -2.13 3.65
CA SER A 53 -9.49 -1.24 3.33
C SER A 53 -10.80 -1.81 3.86
N LEU A 54 -11.05 -3.12 3.69
CA LEU A 54 -12.23 -3.78 4.24
C LEU A 54 -12.24 -3.70 5.77
N PHE A 55 -11.09 -3.92 6.41
CA PHE A 55 -10.94 -3.80 7.86
C PHE A 55 -11.22 -2.37 8.35
N TYR A 56 -10.73 -1.35 7.64
CA TYR A 56 -11.02 0.04 7.96
C TYR A 56 -12.54 0.32 7.95
N PHE A 57 -13.25 -0.12 6.91
CA PHE A 57 -14.69 0.10 6.76
C PHE A 57 -15.59 -0.88 7.53
N TYR A 58 -15.04 -1.92 8.17
CA TYR A 58 -15.81 -2.96 8.87
C TYR A 58 -16.75 -2.43 9.97
N LYS A 59 -16.38 -1.35 10.67
CA LYS A 59 -17.21 -0.78 11.76
C LYS A 59 -18.09 0.37 11.26
N LYS A 60 -19.38 0.36 11.61
CA LYS A 60 -20.43 1.33 11.22
C LYS A 60 -20.15 2.82 11.55
N LYS A 61 -19.07 3.14 12.27
CA LYS A 61 -18.72 4.50 12.72
C LYS A 61 -17.91 5.32 11.69
N VAL A 62 -17.85 4.89 10.43
CA VAL A 62 -17.06 5.56 9.38
C VAL A 62 -17.94 5.83 8.17
N LYS A 63 -17.88 7.05 7.62
CA LYS A 63 -18.55 7.39 6.36
C LYS A 63 -17.99 6.50 5.24
N LYS A 64 -18.88 5.89 4.48
CA LYS A 64 -18.57 5.00 3.35
C LYS A 64 -18.89 5.67 2.02
N GLY A 65 -18.43 5.09 0.93
CA GLY A 65 -18.58 5.62 -0.43
C GLY A 65 -17.24 5.72 -1.16
N PHE A 66 -17.32 5.84 -2.48
CA PHE A 66 -16.15 5.83 -3.38
C PHE A 66 -15.11 6.90 -3.02
N LEU A 67 -15.52 8.17 -2.86
CA LEU A 67 -14.62 9.27 -2.50
C LEU A 67 -13.92 9.05 -1.15
N GLN A 68 -14.62 8.42 -0.20
CA GLN A 68 -14.06 8.13 1.13
C GLN A 68 -13.06 6.97 1.08
N GLY A 69 -13.26 6.04 0.15
CA GLY A 69 -12.29 5.02 -0.20
C GLY A 69 -11.05 5.60 -0.87
N LEU A 70 -11.21 6.48 -1.86
CA LEU A 70 -10.06 7.15 -2.51
C LEU A 70 -9.23 7.93 -1.49
N LEU A 71 -9.88 8.68 -0.60
CA LEU A 71 -9.19 9.45 0.43
C LEU A 71 -8.44 8.55 1.43
N LEU A 72 -8.99 7.36 1.74
CA LEU A 72 -8.27 6.35 2.54
C LEU A 72 -7.02 5.86 1.80
N GLY A 73 -7.14 5.58 0.50
CA GLY A 73 -6.02 5.16 -0.33
C GLY A 73 -4.91 6.20 -0.39
N VAL A 74 -5.26 7.49 -0.53
CA VAL A 74 -4.28 8.58 -0.51
C VAL A 74 -3.54 8.61 0.82
N ILE A 75 -4.23 8.38 1.94
CA ILE A 75 -3.58 8.31 3.26
C ILE A 75 -2.64 7.11 3.35
N PHE A 76 -3.02 5.94 2.83
CA PHE A 76 -2.14 4.78 2.79
C PHE A 76 -0.88 5.07 1.98
N ALA A 77 -1.03 5.60 0.76
CA ALA A 77 0.07 5.96 -0.12
C ALA A 77 1.02 6.96 0.54
N VAL A 78 0.50 8.07 1.08
CA VAL A 78 1.31 9.08 1.78
C VAL A 78 2.01 8.49 3.00
N THR A 79 1.33 7.63 3.78
CA THR A 79 1.93 6.97 4.93
C THR A 79 3.07 6.05 4.49
N GLY A 80 2.86 5.26 3.43
CA GLY A 80 3.87 4.37 2.87
C GLY A 80 5.09 5.12 2.36
N ILE A 81 4.89 6.17 1.55
CA ILE A 81 5.97 7.01 1.02
C ILE A 81 6.80 7.65 2.14
N ILE A 82 6.15 8.16 3.20
CA ILE A 82 6.86 8.72 4.36
C ILE A 82 7.68 7.64 5.06
N LEU A 83 7.11 6.45 5.28
CA LEU A 83 7.82 5.34 5.92
C LEU A 83 8.97 4.82 5.05
N ASP A 84 8.80 4.73 3.74
CA ASP A 84 9.88 4.35 2.82
C ASP A 84 11.01 5.39 2.80
N ALA A 85 10.68 6.67 2.80
CA ALA A 85 11.68 7.74 2.83
C ALA A 85 12.50 7.73 4.13
N ILE A 86 11.88 7.38 5.27
CA ILE A 86 12.52 7.37 6.58
C ILE A 86 13.25 6.04 6.85
N ILE A 87 12.69 4.92 6.39
CA ILE A 87 13.14 3.57 6.75
C ILE A 87 13.75 2.88 5.52
N THR A 88 12.95 2.57 4.50
CA THR A 88 13.42 1.75 3.38
C THR A 88 14.62 2.36 2.67
N VAL A 89 14.56 3.64 2.28
CA VAL A 89 15.61 4.30 1.50
C VAL A 89 16.94 4.34 2.26
N PRO A 90 17.01 4.82 3.53
CA PRO A 90 18.26 4.83 4.29
C PRO A 90 18.79 3.43 4.63
N PHE A 91 17.93 2.51 5.06
CA PHE A 91 18.37 1.19 5.55
C PHE A 91 18.65 0.19 4.43
N MET A 92 18.00 0.30 3.27
CA MET A 92 18.23 -0.55 2.10
C MET A 92 19.19 0.09 1.08
N GLN A 93 19.81 1.24 1.41
CA GLN A 93 20.76 1.95 0.55
C GLN A 93 20.21 2.27 -0.85
N MET A 94 18.92 2.57 -0.95
CA MET A 94 18.29 2.92 -2.22
C MET A 94 18.49 4.41 -2.54
N ASN A 95 18.35 4.77 -3.82
CA ASN A 95 18.29 6.17 -4.23
C ASN A 95 16.86 6.71 -4.02
N TYR A 96 16.68 7.94 -3.52
CA TYR A 96 15.36 8.59 -3.41
C TYR A 96 14.59 8.67 -4.74
N GLY A 97 15.28 8.61 -5.87
CA GLY A 97 14.66 8.43 -7.19
C GLY A 97 13.79 7.18 -7.31
N PHE A 98 13.95 6.20 -6.40
CA PHE A 98 13.06 5.05 -6.23
C PHE A 98 11.59 5.49 -6.10
N LEU A 99 11.30 6.47 -5.23
CA LEU A 99 9.93 6.89 -4.90
C LEU A 99 9.16 7.50 -6.07
N ILE A 100 9.85 7.93 -7.13
CA ILE A 100 9.26 8.53 -8.33
C ILE A 100 9.29 7.59 -9.53
N ARG A 101 9.73 6.33 -9.37
CA ARG A 101 9.70 5.36 -10.46
C ARG A 101 8.26 5.10 -10.89
N ILE A 102 8.06 5.00 -12.21
CA ILE A 102 6.71 4.92 -12.80
C ILE A 102 5.92 3.70 -12.33
N ASP A 103 6.59 2.56 -12.12
CA ASP A 103 5.97 1.35 -11.61
C ASP A 103 5.44 1.52 -10.18
N ILE A 104 6.18 2.23 -9.32
CA ILE A 104 5.74 2.53 -7.95
C ILE A 104 4.55 3.49 -7.99
N VAL A 105 4.66 4.57 -8.76
CA VAL A 105 3.57 5.55 -8.89
C VAL A 105 2.28 4.89 -9.41
N LEU A 106 2.39 4.01 -10.41
CA LEU A 106 1.24 3.28 -10.93
C LEU A 106 0.64 2.32 -9.88
N MET A 107 1.47 1.66 -9.08
CA MET A 107 0.99 0.77 -8.02
C MET A 107 0.27 1.55 -6.90
N GLU A 108 0.78 2.72 -6.53
CA GLU A 108 0.11 3.60 -5.55
C GLU A 108 -1.24 4.11 -6.07
N LEU A 109 -1.29 4.56 -7.33
CA LEU A 109 -2.55 4.97 -7.97
C LEU A 109 -3.56 3.81 -8.05
N TRP A 110 -3.07 2.60 -8.32
CA TRP A 110 -3.89 1.39 -8.30
C TRP A 110 -4.42 1.08 -6.90
N GLY A 111 -3.57 1.17 -5.88
CA GLY A 111 -3.96 1.01 -4.47
C GLY A 111 -5.04 2.02 -4.07
N ILE A 112 -4.89 3.28 -4.47
CA ILE A 112 -5.89 4.33 -4.24
C ILE A 112 -7.24 3.95 -4.87
N LEU A 113 -7.23 3.49 -6.12
CA LEU A 113 -8.44 3.05 -6.81
C LEU A 113 -9.11 1.86 -6.10
N LEU A 114 -8.33 0.86 -5.68
CA LEU A 114 -8.84 -0.30 -4.93
C LEU A 114 -9.52 0.12 -3.63
N CYS A 115 -8.93 1.04 -2.86
CA CYS A 115 -9.57 1.60 -1.67
C CYS A 115 -10.92 2.27 -2.02
N GLY A 116 -10.96 3.02 -3.14
CA GLY A 116 -12.18 3.61 -3.70
C GLY A 116 -13.28 2.58 -3.95
N LEU A 117 -12.94 1.51 -4.68
CA LEU A 117 -13.86 0.41 -5.00
C LEU A 117 -14.38 -0.29 -3.74
N VAL A 118 -13.51 -0.56 -2.76
CA VAL A 118 -13.92 -1.14 -1.47
C VAL A 118 -14.87 -0.21 -0.72
N GLY A 119 -14.58 1.10 -0.72
CA GLY A 119 -15.44 2.12 -0.12
C GLY A 119 -16.82 2.20 -0.76
N MET A 120 -16.91 1.96 -2.08
CA MET A 120 -18.17 1.89 -2.82
C MET A 120 -18.99 0.65 -2.47
N ILE A 121 -18.38 -0.54 -2.48
CA ILE A 121 -19.06 -1.82 -2.19
C ILE A 121 -19.63 -1.85 -0.77
N ARG A 122 -18.95 -1.19 0.18
CA ARG A 122 -19.37 -1.20 1.59
C ARG A 122 -20.49 -0.19 1.91
N LYS A 123 -20.81 0.76 1.02
CA LYS A 123 -21.83 1.80 1.22
C LYS A 123 -23.16 1.19 1.62
#